data_AF-A0A5J4F5W0-F1
#
_entry.id   AF-A0A5J4F5W0-F1
#
_cell.length_a   1.000
_cell.length_b   1.000
_cell.length_c   1.000
_cell.angle_alpha   90.00
_cell.angle_beta   90.00
_cell.angle_gamma   90.00
#
_symmetry.space_group_name_H-M   'P 1'
#
loop_
_entity.id
_entity.type
_entity.pdbx_description
1 polymer ?
#
loop_
_entity_poly.entity_id
_entity_poly.type
_entity_poly.pdbx_seq_one_letter_code
_entity_poly.pdbx_strand_id
1 'polypeptide(L)' 'MPQALEAVFDWTVLQLEESLNLAAGTRVTIIIESVLPNGVNSGVGDQGRYKH' A
#
# COMPACT_ATOMS: atom_id res chain seq x y z
N MET A 1 -0.35 -3.32 24.03
CA MET A 1 0.61 -3.40 22.90
C MET A 1 -0.18 -3.33 21.61
N PRO A 2 0.22 -2.53 20.62
CA PRO A 2 -0.35 -2.62 19.27
C PRO A 2 -0.05 -4.01 18.71
N GLN A 3 -1.05 -4.67 18.11
CA GLN A 3 -0.82 -5.88 17.33
C GLN A 3 -0.49 -5.48 15.90
N ALA A 4 0.64 -5.97 15.38
CA ALA A 4 0.94 -5.90 13.96
C ALA A 4 0.25 -7.10 13.29
N LEU A 5 -0.48 -6.85 12.21
CA LEU A 5 -1.16 -7.88 11.42
C LEU A 5 -0.62 -7.81 10.00
N GLU A 6 -0.35 -8.97 9.42
CA GLU A 6 0.05 -9.09 8.03
C GLU A 6 -1.20 -9.19 7.15
N ALA A 7 -1.15 -8.51 6.01
CA ALA A 7 -2.23 -8.50 5.04
C ALA A 7 -1.67 -8.45 3.62
N VAL A 8 -2.28 -9.24 2.73
CA VAL A 8 -1.94 -9.24 1.30
C VAL A 8 -2.89 -8.28 0.59
N PHE A 9 -2.32 -7.40 -0.24
CA PHE A 9 -3.08 -6.51 -1.10
C PHE A 9 -3.12 -7.09 -2.52
N ASP A 10 -4.32 -7.45 -2.99
CA ASP A 10 -4.54 -8.03 -4.32
C ASP A 10 -4.89 -6.99 -5.40
N TRP A 11 -4.49 -5.72 -5.17
CA TRP A 11 -4.87 -4.52 -5.94
C TRP A 11 -6.29 -4.01 -5.71
N THR A 12 -7.18 -4.83 -5.15
CA THR A 12 -8.59 -4.46 -4.96
C THR A 12 -9.03 -4.53 -3.51
N VAL A 13 -8.47 -5.45 -2.74
CA VAL A 13 -8.81 -5.76 -1.35
C VAL A 13 -7.54 -5.98 -0.54
N LEU A 14 -7.57 -5.51 0.71
CA LEU A 14 -6.57 -5.84 1.71
C LEU A 14 -7.11 -7.03 2.53
N GLN A 15 -6.53 -8.21 2.32
CA GLN A 15 -6.95 -9.44 3.00
C GLN A 15 -5.98 -9.73 4.15
N LEU A 16 -6.50 -9.79 5.38
CA LEU A 16 -5.71 -10.20 6.54
C LEU A 16 -5.39 -11.69 6.42
N GLU A 17 -4.14 -12.07 6.70
CA GLU A 17 -3.75 -13.49 6.70
C GLU A 17 -4.34 -14.24 7.90
N GLU A 18 -4.56 -13.51 9.01
CA GLU A 18 -5.16 -14.05 10.23
C GLU A 18 -6.48 -13.37 10.58
N SER A 19 -7.38 -14.12 11.20
CA SER A 19 -8.67 -13.60 11.66
C SER A 19 -8.49 -12.61 12.81
N LEU A 20 -8.82 -11.35 12.58
CA LEU A 20 -8.82 -10.33 13.62
C LEU A 20 -10.10 -10.39 14.45
N ASN A 21 -10.00 -10.93 15.67
CA ASN A 21 -11.13 -11.03 16.59
C ASN A 21 -11.25 -9.75 17.44
N LEU A 22 -12.15 -8.85 17.04
CA LEU A 22 -12.45 -7.62 17.79
C LEU A 22 -13.84 -7.68 18.40
N ALA A 23 -13.98 -7.06 19.57
CA ALA A 23 -15.29 -6.87 20.16
C ALA A 23 -16.15 -5.92 19.30
N ALA A 24 -17.47 -6.14 19.32
CA ALA A 24 -18.40 -5.22 18.66
C ALA A 24 -18.22 -3.79 19.21
N GLY A 25 -18.11 -2.82 18.31
CA GLY A 25 -17.89 -1.41 18.67
C GLY A 25 -16.42 -1.03 18.89
N THR A 26 -15.47 -1.95 18.76
CA THR A 26 -14.04 -1.62 18.75
C THR A 26 -13.72 -0.70 17.57
N ARG A 27 -13.09 0.45 17.87
CA ARG A 27 -12.58 1.37 16.86
C ARG A 27 -11.17 0.94 16.45
N VAL A 28 -10.92 0.87 15.15
CA VAL A 28 -9.65 0.46 14.56
C VAL A 28 -9.10 1.58 13.70
N THR A 29 -7.79 1.78 13.74
CA THR A 29 -7.07 2.67 12.83
C THR A 29 -6.21 1.80 11.92
N ILE A 30 -6.39 1.92 10.61
CA ILE A 30 -5.57 1.22 9.61
C ILE A 30 -4.50 2.21 9.12
N ILE A 31 -3.23 1.83 9.24
CA ILE A 31 -2.09 2.61 8.73
C ILE A 31 -1.51 1.81 7.57
N ILE A 32 -1.47 2.41 6.38
CA ILE A 32 -0.89 1.82 5.18
C ILE A 32 0.44 2.52 4.92
N GLU A 33 1.54 1.79 5.07
CA GLU A 33 2.88 2.27 4.74
C GLU A 33 3.32 1.65 3.41
N SER A 34 3.38 2.47 2.37
CA SER A 34 3.97 2.06 1.09
C SER A 34 5.43 2.45 1.08
N VAL A 35 6.33 1.46 1.04
CA VAL A 35 7.72 1.72 0.67
C VAL A 35 7.75 1.91 -0.84
N LEU A 36 7.66 3.17 -1.29
CA LEU A 36 7.99 3.47 -2.68
C LEU A 36 9.43 3.01 -2.90
N PRO A 37 9.72 2.22 -3.94
CA PRO A 37 11.09 1.86 -4.24
C PRO A 37 11.88 3.16 -4.38
N ASN A 38 12.95 3.31 -3.58
CA ASN A 38 13.89 4.42 -3.68
C ASN A 38 14.54 4.36 -5.07
N GLY A 39 13.88 4.94 -6.09
CA GLY A 39 14.24 4.70 -7.47
C GLY A 39 13.17 4.96 -8.53
N VAL A 40 12.04 5.63 -8.22
CA VAL A 40 11.37 6.39 -9.28
C VAL A 40 12.26 7.59 -9.59
N ASN A 41 13.20 7.38 -10.51
CA ASN A 41 13.61 8.46 -11.39
C ASN A 41 12.32 8.86 -12.10
N SER A 42 11.62 9.85 -11.55
CA SER A 42 10.54 10.52 -12.24
C SER A 42 11.13 10.97 -13.57
N GLY A 43 10.78 10.27 -14.64
CA GLY A 43 10.95 10.77 -16.00
C GLY A 43 10.08 12.00 -16.13
N VAL A 44 10.57 13.13 -15.58
CA VAL A 44 10.21 14.47 -16.00
C VAL A 44 10.59 14.51 -17.47
N GLY A 45 9.57 14.68 -18.30
CA GLY A 45 9.64 14.44 -19.72
C GLY A 45 10.76 15.19 -20.42
N ASP A 46 11.39 14.50 -21.36
CA ASP A 46 11.89 15.13 -22.58
C ASP A 46 11.02 14.60 -23.73
N GLN A 47 9.82 15.18 -23.85
CA GLN A 47 9.09 15.16 -25.11
C GLN A 47 9.92 15.93 -26.13
N GLY A 48 10.67 15.23 -26.99
CA GLY A 48 11.29 15.92 -28.11
C GLY A 48 12.35 15.14 -28.86
N ARG A 49 11.93 14.23 -29.76
CA ARG A 49 12.35 14.16 -31.18
C ARG A 49 11.93 12.82 -31.79
N TYR A 50 10.74 12.80 -32.36
CA TYR A 50 10.53 12.03 -33.58
C TYR A 50 11.06 12.89 -34.73
N LYS A 51 12.12 12.44 -35.39
CA LYS A 51 12.59 12.99 -36.66
C LYS A 51 12.47 11.86 -37.69
N HIS A 52 11.79 12.19 -38.79
CA HIS A 52 11.63 11.42 -40.02
C HIS A 52 12.95 10.89 -40.57
#